data_AF-A0A6M0K9R8-F1
#
_entry.id   AF-A0A6M0K9R8-F1
#
_cell.length_a   1.000
_cell.length_b   1.000
_cell.length_c   1.000
_cell.angle_alpha   90.00
_cell.angle_beta   90.00
_cell.angle_gamma   90.00
#
_symmetry.space_group_name_H-M   'P 1'
#
loop_
_entity.id
_entity.type
_entity.pdbx_description
1 polymer ?
#
loop_
_entity_poly.entity_id
_entity_poly.type
_entity_poly.pdbx_seq_one_letter_code
_entity_poly.pdbx_strand_id
1 'polypeptide(L)'
;GVYTRRFNTSHGRCGHVFQGRYKAIIVQKETYLKELARYIVLNPVRARMLDRPQDWPWSSYAATTGDAACPNWLRRDWLLSAFGSTEAAAVAHYRRFVAEGIGQPGPWGQLKQQVFLGSDA
;
A
#
# COMPACT_ATOMS: atom_id res chain seq x y z
N GLY A 1 -11.57 5.64 20.54
CA GLY A 1 -12.02 4.81 19.40
C GLY A 1 -12.37 3.40 19.86
N VAL A 2 -13.26 2.70 19.14
CA VAL A 2 -13.69 1.33 19.47
C VAL A 2 -12.51 0.36 19.50
N TYR A 3 -11.63 0.40 18.50
CA TYR A 3 -10.42 -0.42 18.45
C TYR A 3 -9.49 -0.18 19.65
N THR A 4 -9.17 1.08 19.96
CA THR A 4 -8.33 1.44 21.12
C THR A 4 -8.88 0.89 22.44
N ARG A 5 -10.20 1.01 22.67
CA ARG A 5 -10.83 0.46 23.87
C ARG A 5 -10.68 -1.06 23.92
N ARG A 6 -11.04 -1.75 22.85
CA ARG A 6 -10.93 -3.22 22.77
C ARG A 6 -9.50 -3.71 22.96
N PHE A 7 -8.52 -3.08 22.31
CA PHE A 7 -7.10 -3.39 22.43
C PHE A 7 -6.60 -3.19 23.86
N ASN A 8 -6.92 -2.05 24.47
CA ASN A 8 -6.51 -1.75 25.85
C ASN A 8 -7.11 -2.73 26.86
N THR A 9 -8.41 -3.03 26.74
CA THR A 9 -9.07 -4.03 27.58
C THR A 9 -8.45 -5.42 27.41
N SER A 10 -8.18 -5.86 26.17
CA SER A 10 -7.65 -7.20 25.92
C SER A 10 -6.18 -7.37 26.30
N HIS A 11 -5.40 -6.28 26.43
CA HIS A 11 -3.97 -6.32 26.75
C HIS A 11 -3.64 -5.72 28.12
N GLY A 12 -4.64 -5.34 28.94
CA GLY A 12 -4.43 -4.71 30.24
C GLY A 12 -3.70 -3.36 30.17
N ARG A 13 -3.87 -2.61 29.08
CA ARG A 13 -3.20 -1.31 28.85
C ARG A 13 -4.16 -0.14 29.03
N CYS A 14 -3.63 1.05 29.24
CA CYS A 14 -4.37 2.31 29.25
C CYS A 14 -3.68 3.35 28.34
N GLY A 15 -4.38 4.46 28.05
CA GLY A 15 -3.86 5.53 27.20
C GLY A 15 -4.08 5.34 25.70
N HIS A 16 -3.37 6.14 24.90
CA HIS A 16 -3.54 6.23 23.45
C HIS A 16 -2.77 5.12 22.71
N VAL A 17 -3.47 4.38 21.85
CA VAL A 17 -2.85 3.40 20.93
C VAL A 17 -2.30 4.05 19.66
N PHE A 18 -2.96 5.12 19.20
CA PHE A 18 -2.57 5.85 17.99
C PHE A 18 -1.77 7.10 18.37
N GLN A 19 -0.69 7.37 17.64
CA GLN A 19 0.23 8.49 17.90
C GLN A 19 -0.30 9.86 17.42
N GLY A 20 -1.53 9.94 16.90
CA GLY A 20 -2.10 11.19 16.39
C GLY A 20 -3.23 10.97 15.40
N ARG A 21 -3.63 12.05 14.72
CA ARG A 21 -4.63 12.00 13.63
C ARG A 21 -4.01 11.36 12.39
N TYR A 22 -4.82 10.63 11.63
CA TYR A 22 -4.42 10.09 10.33
C TYR A 22 -4.31 11.21 9.28
N LYS A 23 -3.53 10.96 8.22
CA LYS A 23 -3.50 11.81 7.03
C LYS A 23 -4.52 11.29 6.01
N ALA A 24 -5.29 12.19 5.42
CA ALA A 24 -6.23 11.89 4.34
C ALA A 24 -5.78 12.63 3.08
N ILE A 25 -5.38 11.89 2.05
CA ILE A 25 -4.91 12.45 0.78
C ILE A 25 -5.83 11.91 -0.31
N ILE A 26 -6.37 12.80 -1.14
CA ILE A 26 -7.23 12.42 -2.27
C ILE A 26 -6.35 11.93 -3.41
N VAL A 27 -6.69 10.77 -3.97
CA VAL A 27 -6.01 10.19 -5.13
C VAL A 27 -6.87 10.47 -6.38
N GLN A 28 -6.43 11.40 -7.24
CA GLN A 28 -7.21 11.83 -8.42
C GLN A 28 -6.65 11.34 -9.76
N LYS A 29 -5.33 11.17 -9.90
CA LYS A 29 -4.70 10.69 -11.15
C LYS A 29 -4.26 9.22 -11.03
N GLU A 30 -4.41 8.45 -12.10
CA GLU A 30 -4.04 7.03 -12.16
C GLU A 30 -2.56 6.79 -11.83
N THR A 31 -1.68 7.71 -12.24
CA THR A 31 -0.25 7.66 -11.89
C THR A 31 -0.03 7.67 -10.36
N TYR A 32 -0.81 8.46 -9.61
CA TYR A 32 -0.70 8.49 -8.15
C TYR A 32 -1.21 7.22 -7.50
N LEU A 33 -2.26 6.61 -8.06
CA LEU A 33 -2.73 5.31 -7.59
C LEU A 33 -1.61 4.26 -7.69
N LYS A 34 -0.92 4.20 -8.84
CA LYS A 34 0.21 3.28 -9.05
C LYS A 34 1.30 3.53 -8.01
N GLU A 35 1.75 4.77 -7.88
CA GLU A 35 2.79 5.15 -6.91
C GLU A 35 2.40 4.83 -5.46
N LEU A 36 1.16 5.11 -5.07
CA LEU A 36 0.67 4.82 -3.73
C LEU A 36 0.60 3.30 -3.47
N ALA A 37 0.11 2.52 -4.43
CA ALA A 37 0.07 1.07 -4.33
C ALA A 37 1.48 0.49 -4.12
N ARG A 38 2.44 0.94 -4.96
CA ARG A 38 3.85 0.60 -4.81
C ARG A 38 4.44 1.06 -3.49
N TYR A 39 4.07 2.24 -3.01
CA TYR A 39 4.54 2.74 -1.73
C TYR A 39 4.13 1.80 -0.59
N ILE A 40 2.84 1.46 -0.51
CA ILE A 40 2.27 0.64 0.57
C ILE A 40 2.97 -0.72 0.64
N VAL A 41 3.08 -1.42 -0.48
CA VAL A 41 3.65 -2.78 -0.52
C VAL A 41 5.16 -2.80 -0.23
N LEU A 42 5.87 -1.72 -0.54
CA LEU A 42 7.31 -1.60 -0.27
C LEU A 42 7.63 -1.05 1.14
N ASN A 43 6.65 -0.65 1.95
CA ASN A 43 6.92 -0.13 3.29
C ASN A 43 7.71 -1.09 4.19
N PRO A 44 7.38 -2.40 4.26
CA PRO A 44 8.17 -3.34 5.06
C PRO A 44 9.62 -3.48 4.56
N VAL A 45 9.83 -3.42 3.24
CA VAL A 45 11.17 -3.46 2.63
C VAL A 45 11.95 -2.19 2.96
N ARG A 46 11.33 -1.01 2.81
CA ARG A 46 11.95 0.27 3.19
C ARG A 46 12.27 0.36 4.68
N ALA A 47 11.44 -0.25 5.52
CA ALA A 47 11.67 -0.38 6.96
C ALA A 47 12.72 -1.43 7.32
N ARG A 48 13.33 -2.10 6.33
CA ARG A 48 14.35 -3.16 6.49
C ARG A 48 13.86 -4.35 7.33
N MET A 49 12.56 -4.64 7.25
CA MET A 49 11.97 -5.78 7.95
C MET A 49 12.11 -7.08 7.15
N LEU A 50 12.24 -6.98 5.83
CA LEU A 50 12.30 -8.08 4.87
C LEU A 50 12.84 -7.60 3.52
N ASP A 51 13.36 -8.51 2.71
CA ASP A 51 13.98 -8.17 1.42
C ASP A 51 12.97 -8.10 0.27
N ARG A 52 11.90 -8.90 0.32
CA ARG A 52 10.94 -9.04 -0.80
C ARG A 52 9.51 -8.78 -0.34
N PRO A 53 8.75 -7.88 -0.99
CA PRO A 53 7.41 -7.50 -0.54
C PRO A 53 6.40 -8.67 -0.48
N GLN A 54 6.62 -9.75 -1.24
CA GLN A 54 5.81 -10.98 -1.21
C GLN A 54 5.88 -11.70 0.14
N ASP A 55 6.98 -11.55 0.87
CA ASP A 55 7.21 -12.23 2.15
C ASP A 55 6.48 -11.55 3.31
N TRP A 56 5.80 -10.43 3.07
CA TRP A 56 5.04 -9.72 4.10
C TRP A 56 3.60 -10.23 4.19
N PRO A 57 3.25 -11.05 5.22
CA PRO A 57 1.92 -11.66 5.31
C PRO A 57 0.83 -10.64 5.63
N TRP A 58 1.20 -9.46 6.13
CA TRP A 58 0.28 -8.38 6.49
C TRP A 58 0.03 -7.39 5.34
N SER A 59 0.12 -7.87 4.10
CA SER A 59 -0.33 -7.14 2.90
C SER A 59 -1.12 -8.04 1.96
N SER A 60 -1.95 -7.42 1.12
CA SER A 60 -2.63 -8.11 0.03
C SER A 60 -1.73 -8.40 -1.17
N TYR A 61 -0.44 -8.05 -1.13
CA TYR A 61 0.44 -8.08 -2.30
C TYR A 61 0.57 -9.48 -2.89
N ALA A 62 0.89 -10.49 -2.06
CA ALA A 62 1.00 -11.88 -2.50
C ALA A 62 -0.29 -12.41 -3.14
N ALA A 63 -1.46 -12.09 -2.57
CA ALA A 63 -2.76 -12.46 -3.14
C ALA A 63 -3.05 -11.70 -4.45
N THR A 64 -2.63 -10.44 -4.54
CA THR A 64 -2.82 -9.60 -5.73
C THR A 64 -1.99 -10.10 -6.90
N THR A 65 -0.77 -10.57 -6.64
CA THR A 65 0.18 -11.07 -7.65
C THR A 65 0.02 -12.57 -7.95
N GLY A 66 -0.85 -13.28 -7.23
CA GLY A 66 -1.09 -14.71 -7.42
C GLY A 66 -0.05 -15.62 -6.72
N ASP A 67 0.75 -15.08 -5.82
CA ASP A 67 1.67 -15.84 -4.96
C ASP A 67 0.94 -16.47 -3.75
N ALA A 68 -0.28 -16.04 -3.45
CA ALA A 68 -1.15 -16.60 -2.43
C ALA A 68 -2.61 -16.69 -2.92
N ALA A 69 -3.41 -17.53 -2.26
CA ALA A 69 -4.83 -17.62 -2.53
C ALA A 69 -5.50 -16.24 -2.35
N CYS A 70 -6.26 -15.80 -3.35
CA CYS A 70 -6.98 -14.54 -3.32
C CYS A 70 -8.33 -14.73 -2.61
N PRO A 71 -8.57 -14.09 -1.46
CA PRO A 71 -9.88 -14.12 -0.83
C PRO A 71 -10.94 -13.49 -1.73
N ASN A 72 -12.17 -13.97 -1.66
CA ASN A 72 -13.30 -13.48 -2.48
C ASN A 72 -13.65 -12.00 -2.23
N TRP A 73 -13.35 -11.48 -1.05
CA TRP A 73 -13.56 -10.08 -0.69
C TRP A 73 -12.46 -9.14 -1.20
N LEU A 74 -11.32 -9.67 -1.67
CA LEU A 74 -10.22 -8.84 -2.18
C LEU A 74 -10.43 -8.51 -3.65
N ARG A 75 -10.80 -7.25 -3.91
CA ARG A 75 -10.92 -6.70 -5.27
C ARG A 75 -9.57 -6.21 -5.77
N ARG A 76 -8.97 -6.97 -6.68
CA ARG A 76 -7.68 -6.64 -7.33
C ARG A 76 -7.81 -6.14 -8.76
N ASP A 77 -8.96 -6.35 -9.39
CA ASP A 77 -9.26 -5.98 -10.78
C ASP A 77 -9.07 -4.48 -11.04
N TRP A 78 -9.54 -3.61 -10.15
CA TRP A 78 -9.39 -2.16 -10.30
C TRP A 78 -7.93 -1.69 -10.24
N LEU A 79 -7.11 -2.31 -9.38
CA LEU A 79 -5.68 -1.99 -9.33
C LEU A 79 -4.97 -2.53 -10.57
N LEU A 80 -5.23 -3.79 -10.92
CA LEU A 80 -4.58 -4.48 -12.03
C LEU A 80 -4.96 -3.91 -13.40
N SER A 81 -6.17 -3.34 -13.56
CA SER A 81 -6.59 -2.69 -14.81
C SER A 81 -5.68 -1.52 -15.20
N ALA A 82 -5.00 -0.91 -14.23
CA ALA A 82 -4.02 0.14 -14.47
C ALA A 82 -2.69 -0.38 -15.07
N PHE A 83 -2.47 -1.70 -15.07
CA PHE A 83 -1.20 -2.32 -15.49
C PHE A 83 -1.32 -3.18 -16.76
N GLY A 84 -2.52 -3.52 -17.23
CA GLY A 84 -2.68 -4.28 -18.47
C GLY A 84 -4.13 -4.67 -18.75
N SER A 85 -4.39 -5.08 -19.99
CA SER A 85 -5.71 -5.51 -20.47
C SER A 85 -6.04 -6.96 -20.14
N THR A 86 -5.03 -7.80 -19.89
CA THR A 86 -5.19 -9.18 -19.43
C THR A 86 -4.62 -9.31 -18.03
N GLU A 87 -5.19 -10.22 -17.24
CA GLU A 87 -4.74 -10.43 -15.86
C GLU A 87 -3.27 -10.81 -15.79
N ALA A 88 -2.82 -11.74 -16.64
CA ALA A 88 -1.44 -12.19 -16.67
C ALA A 88 -0.46 -11.04 -16.96
N ALA A 89 -0.76 -10.21 -17.96
CA ALA A 89 0.07 -9.05 -18.29
C ALA A 89 0.04 -7.99 -17.18
N ALA A 90 -1.14 -7.71 -16.61
CA ALA A 90 -1.30 -6.77 -15.52
C ALA A 90 -0.51 -7.17 -14.28
N VAL A 91 -0.55 -8.45 -13.88
CA VAL A 91 0.23 -8.98 -12.77
C VAL A 91 1.72 -8.87 -13.04
N ALA A 92 2.18 -9.24 -14.24
CA ALA A 92 3.59 -9.15 -14.61
C ALA A 92 4.09 -7.69 -14.57
N HIS A 93 3.32 -6.75 -15.14
CA HIS A 93 3.65 -5.33 -15.12
C HIS A 93 3.60 -4.73 -13.71
N TYR A 94 2.64 -5.13 -12.87
CA TYR A 94 2.56 -4.68 -11.49
C TYR A 94 3.76 -5.18 -10.66
N ARG A 95 4.13 -6.46 -10.80
CA ARG A 95 5.34 -7.02 -10.17
C ARG A 95 6.60 -6.25 -10.57
N ARG A 96 6.79 -6.01 -11.87
CA ARG A 96 7.92 -5.23 -12.39
C ARG A 96 7.93 -3.82 -11.80
N PHE A 97 6.81 -3.11 -11.87
CA PHE A 97 6.67 -1.74 -11.37
C PHE A 97 6.99 -1.61 -9.87
N VAL A 98 6.56 -2.60 -9.06
CA VAL A 98 6.90 -2.67 -7.63
C VAL A 98 8.39 -2.94 -7.43
N ALA A 99 8.97 -3.90 -8.16
CA ALA A 99 10.39 -4.21 -8.06
C ALA A 99 11.30 -3.02 -8.43
N GLU A 100 10.93 -2.26 -9.46
CA GLU A 100 11.64 -1.02 -9.85
C GLU A 100 11.65 0.05 -8.75
N GLY A 101 10.69 0.01 -7.81
CA GLY A 101 10.65 0.94 -6.67
C GLY A 101 11.55 0.57 -5.51
N ILE A 102 12.19 -0.61 -5.52
CA ILE A 102 13.13 -1.02 -4.48
C ILE A 102 14.37 -0.14 -4.56
N GLY A 103 14.79 0.43 -3.43
CA GLY A 103 15.90 1.39 -3.37
C GLY A 103 15.54 2.82 -3.79
N GLN A 104 14.35 3.06 -4.34
CA GLN A 104 13.87 4.42 -4.64
C GLN A 104 13.28 5.11 -3.41
N PRO A 105 13.40 6.45 -3.31
CA PRO A 105 12.77 7.21 -2.24
C PRO A 105 11.24 7.06 -2.27
N GLY A 106 10.60 7.20 -1.10
CA GLY A 106 9.14 7.18 -1.01
C GLY A 106 8.50 8.42 -1.67
N PRO A 107 7.19 8.36 -1.98
CA PRO A 107 6.46 9.43 -2.67
C PRO A 107 6.31 10.71 -1.83
N TRP A 108 6.66 10.68 -0.54
CA TRP A 108 6.54 11.80 0.38
C TRP A 108 7.40 13.01 0.00
N GLY A 109 8.48 12.83 -0.77
CA GLY A 109 9.29 13.93 -1.28
C GLY A 109 8.58 14.80 -2.33
N GLN A 110 7.51 14.28 -2.94
CA GLN A 110 6.75 14.94 -4.00
C GLN A 110 5.43 15.56 -3.50
N LEU A 111 5.16 15.51 -2.20
CA LEU A 111 3.96 16.11 -1.61
C LEU A 111 4.03 17.63 -1.66
N LYS A 112 3.08 18.24 -2.36
CA LYS A 112 2.83 19.68 -2.24
C LYS A 112 1.65 19.90 -1.28
N GLN A 113 1.87 20.79 -0.31
CA GLN A 113 0.84 21.28 0.63
C GLN A 113 0.11 20.25 1.51
N GLN A 114 0.65 19.05 1.73
CA GLN A 114 0.11 18.01 2.65
C GLN A 114 -1.32 17.50 2.32
N VAL A 115 -1.95 17.98 1.25
CA VAL A 115 -3.33 17.66 0.84
C VAL A 115 -3.37 17.00 -0.53
N PHE A 116 -2.42 17.31 -1.41
CA PHE A 116 -2.39 16.79 -2.77
C PHE A 116 -1.06 16.08 -3.06
N LEU A 117 -1.16 14.81 -3.45
CA LEU A 117 -0.10 14.16 -4.20
C LEU A 117 -0.33 14.51 -5.67
N GLY A 118 0.31 15.60 -6.12
CA GLY A 118 0.41 15.95 -7.53
C GLY A 118 0.57 17.42 -7.86
N SER A 119 0.96 17.71 -9.10
CA SER A 119 1.05 19.09 -9.60
C SER A 119 -0.30 19.57 -10.13
N ASP A 120 -0.63 20.82 -9.79
CA ASP A 120 -1.64 21.65 -10.46
C ASP A 120 -1.15 21.95 -11.88
N ALA A 121 -1.38 21.01 -12.78
CA ALA A 121 -1.24 21.15 -14.23
C ALA A 121 -2.16 20.12 -14.89
#